data_AF-A0A413FFS9-F1
#
_entry.id   AF-A0A413FFS9-F1
#
_cell.length_a   1.000
_cell.length_b   1.000
_cell.length_c   1.000
_cell.angle_alpha   90.00
_cell.angle_beta   90.00
_cell.angle_gamma   90.00
#
_symmetry.space_group_name_H-M   'P 1'
#
loop_
_entity.id
_entity.type
_entity.pdbx_description
1 polymer ?
#
loop_
_entity_poly.entity_id
_entity_poly.type
_entity_poly.pdbx_seq_one_letter_code
_entity_poly.pdbx_strand_id
1 'polypeptide(L)'
;MRTNTWNSIKISMKLLVPHLIILALLAAGAIVSFVSVTNIRKQAERFYDGSFAVKNTAQTMNETLEAMQASLYRAISYDAQDITGEAISEARNQGTILQEQLARLIQNPSGDMEAIAKLENDLSELERRQEQVLVLAAQNKKSEALAYMEDNQIPVIEAVQTELAQFILPAKATERELMDSLRRTQRNAIILLVSLGAVSVLFAARDGAYIWRLYRESRGKPFGSAQMK
;
A
#
# COMPACT_ATOMS: atom_id res chain seq x y z
N MET A 1 -38.58 44.09 -43.40
CA MET A 1 -37.37 43.53 -42.74
C MET A 1 -37.83 42.59 -41.62
N ARG A 2 -38.04 41.30 -41.90
CA ARG A 2 -38.45 40.31 -40.87
C ARG A 2 -37.22 39.48 -40.56
N THR A 3 -36.51 39.80 -39.48
CA THR A 3 -35.34 39.04 -39.06
C THR A 3 -35.78 37.62 -38.71
N ASN A 4 -35.19 36.63 -39.40
CA ASN A 4 -35.47 35.21 -39.20
C ASN A 4 -34.88 34.75 -37.87
N THR A 5 -35.50 35.12 -36.75
CA THR A 5 -35.12 34.74 -35.38
C THR A 5 -35.09 33.22 -35.18
N TRP A 6 -35.87 32.48 -35.95
CA TRP A 6 -35.88 31.01 -35.95
C TRP A 6 -34.57 30.38 -36.49
N ASN A 7 -33.90 31.01 -37.46
CA ASN A 7 -32.65 30.49 -38.00
C ASN A 7 -31.48 30.83 -37.08
N SER A 8 -31.47 32.01 -36.45
CA SER A 8 -30.43 32.37 -35.48
C SER A 8 -30.49 31.51 -34.21
N ILE A 9 -31.69 31.16 -33.72
CA ILE A 9 -31.87 30.23 -32.59
C ILE A 9 -31.40 28.81 -32.97
N LYS A 10 -31.75 28.30 -34.18
CA LYS A 10 -31.28 26.98 -34.64
C LYS A 10 -29.76 26.91 -34.83
N ILE A 11 -29.12 28.02 -35.21
CA ILE A 11 -27.65 28.09 -35.39
C ILE A 11 -26.94 28.20 -34.03
N SER A 12 -27.45 28.99 -33.07
CA SER A 12 -26.85 29.06 -31.73
C SER A 12 -27.03 27.76 -30.95
N MET A 13 -28.17 27.08 -31.11
CA MET A 13 -28.42 25.77 -30.51
C MET A 13 -27.53 24.67 -31.10
N LYS A 14 -27.15 24.76 -32.38
CA LYS A 14 -26.17 23.87 -33.03
C LYS A 14 -24.72 24.13 -32.60
N LEU A 15 -24.40 25.33 -32.10
CA LEU A 15 -23.09 25.65 -31.51
C LEU A 15 -22.99 25.23 -30.04
N LEU A 16 -24.12 25.21 -29.30
CA LEU A 16 -24.16 24.85 -27.89
C LEU A 16 -23.99 23.34 -27.63
N VAL A 17 -24.51 22.48 -28.53
CA VAL A 17 -24.42 21.02 -28.40
C VAL A 17 -22.98 20.51 -28.22
N PRO A 18 -21.99 20.87 -29.08
CA PRO A 18 -20.62 20.39 -28.88
C PRO A 18 -19.96 20.91 -27.61
N HIS A 19 -20.29 22.13 -27.17
CA HIS A 19 -19.81 22.65 -25.88
C HIS A 19 -20.38 21.88 -24.69
N LEU A 20 -21.66 21.50 -24.73
CA LEU A 20 -22.28 20.65 -23.70
C LEU A 20 -21.68 19.24 -23.68
N ILE A 21 -21.33 18.68 -24.84
CA ILE A 21 -20.66 17.38 -24.94
C ILE A 21 -19.26 17.44 -24.33
N ILE A 22 -18.47 18.48 -24.64
CA ILE A 22 -17.15 18.69 -24.04
C ILE A 22 -17.26 18.87 -22.52
N LEU A 23 -18.25 19.65 -22.05
CA LEU A 23 -18.51 19.84 -20.62
C LEU A 23 -18.87 18.51 -19.93
N ALA A 24 -19.69 17.68 -20.58
CA ALA A 24 -20.07 16.37 -20.06
C ALA A 24 -18.88 15.39 -20.02
N LEU A 25 -18.02 15.40 -21.04
CA LEU A 25 -16.77 14.62 -21.09
C LEU A 25 -15.80 15.05 -19.99
N LEU A 26 -15.65 16.36 -19.78
CA LEU A 26 -14.83 16.91 -18.71
C LEU A 26 -15.35 16.48 -17.32
N ALA A 27 -16.67 16.58 -17.11
CA ALA A 27 -17.30 16.16 -15.86
C ALA A 27 -17.13 14.65 -15.63
N ALA A 28 -17.32 13.81 -16.65
CA ALA A 28 -17.11 12.38 -16.57
C ALA A 28 -15.64 12.04 -16.23
N GLY A 29 -14.68 12.71 -16.88
CA GLY A 29 -13.25 12.56 -16.57
C GLY A 29 -12.91 12.96 -15.14
N ALA A 30 -13.48 14.05 -14.63
CA ALA A 30 -13.28 14.49 -13.25
C ALA A 30 -13.83 13.47 -12.24
N ILE A 31 -15.03 12.92 -12.49
CA ILE A 31 -15.64 11.88 -11.64
C ILE A 31 -14.77 10.62 -11.61
N VAL A 32 -14.31 10.16 -12.78
CA VAL A 32 -13.44 8.97 -12.89
C VAL A 32 -12.12 9.18 -12.15
N SER A 33 -11.48 10.34 -12.32
CA SER A 33 -10.25 10.68 -11.58
C SER A 33 -10.49 10.69 -10.07
N PHE A 34 -11.59 11.28 -9.62
CA PHE A 34 -11.94 11.33 -8.20
C PHE A 34 -12.17 9.93 -7.61
N VAL A 35 -12.92 9.07 -8.30
CA VAL A 35 -13.16 7.67 -7.89
C VAL A 35 -11.86 6.86 -7.90
N SER A 36 -11.00 7.05 -8.91
CA SER A 36 -9.71 6.36 -8.99
C SER A 36 -8.79 6.74 -7.83
N VAL A 37 -8.67 8.04 -7.53
CA VAL A 37 -7.81 8.54 -6.45
C VAL A 37 -8.32 8.06 -5.08
N THR A 38 -9.63 8.11 -4.84
CA THR A 38 -10.22 7.63 -3.58
C THR A 38 -10.04 6.12 -3.39
N ASN A 39 -10.16 5.33 -4.46
CA ASN A 39 -9.91 3.89 -4.40
C ASN A 39 -8.44 3.55 -4.18
N ILE A 40 -7.51 4.30 -4.79
CA ILE A 40 -6.07 4.15 -4.55
C ILE A 40 -5.73 4.49 -3.10
N ARG A 41 -6.30 5.59 -2.58
CA ARG A 41 -6.08 6.00 -1.19
C ARG A 41 -6.54 4.94 -0.18
N LYS A 42 -7.75 4.40 -0.33
CA LYS A 42 -8.27 3.34 0.55
C LYS A 42 -7.42 2.06 0.50
N GLN A 43 -6.89 1.72 -0.69
CA GLN A 43 -5.99 0.57 -0.85
C GLN A 43 -4.63 0.83 -0.21
N ALA A 44 -4.08 2.04 -0.36
CA ALA A 44 -2.84 2.43 0.28
C ALA A 44 -2.97 2.43 1.82
N GLU A 45 -4.05 2.98 2.38
CA GLU A 45 -4.33 2.94 3.83
C GLU A 45 -4.40 1.49 4.34
N ARG A 46 -5.14 0.58 3.66
CA ARG A 46 -5.18 -0.84 4.05
C ARG A 46 -3.84 -1.56 3.92
N PHE A 47 -3.01 -1.15 2.97
CA PHE A 47 -1.68 -1.70 2.76
C PHE A 47 -0.73 -1.26 3.88
N TYR A 48 -0.60 0.05 4.09
CA TYR A 48 0.32 0.64 5.06
C TYR A 48 -0.11 0.38 6.51
N ASP A 49 -1.38 0.57 6.81
CA ASP A 49 -1.91 0.46 8.18
C ASP A 49 -2.32 -0.97 8.53
N GLY A 50 -2.22 -1.94 7.62
CA GLY A 50 -2.65 -3.32 7.87
C GLY A 50 -1.54 -4.33 7.57
N SER A 51 -1.59 -4.92 6.38
CA SER A 51 -0.73 -6.06 6.03
C SER A 51 0.76 -5.72 6.01
N PHE A 52 1.16 -4.52 5.60
CA PHE A 52 2.57 -4.13 5.59
C PHE A 52 3.12 -3.96 7.01
N ALA A 53 2.36 -3.30 7.90
CA ALA A 53 2.73 -3.12 9.30
C ALA A 53 2.89 -4.48 10.00
N VAL A 54 1.91 -5.37 9.88
CA VAL A 54 1.95 -6.72 10.49
C VAL A 54 3.13 -7.54 9.97
N LYS A 55 3.34 -7.56 8.64
CA LYS A 55 4.47 -8.28 8.04
C LYS A 55 5.80 -7.75 8.53
N ASN A 56 5.98 -6.42 8.54
CA ASN A 56 7.23 -5.80 8.94
C ASN A 56 7.53 -6.07 10.43
N THR A 57 6.52 -5.91 11.30
CA THR A 57 6.65 -6.24 12.72
C THR A 57 7.02 -7.70 12.95
N ALA A 58 6.32 -8.65 12.31
CA ALA A 58 6.63 -10.08 12.45
C ALA A 58 8.02 -10.44 11.90
N GLN A 59 8.45 -9.80 10.81
CA GLN A 59 9.79 -10.00 10.28
C GLN A 59 10.87 -9.43 11.22
N THR A 60 10.67 -8.22 11.74
CA THR A 60 11.58 -7.64 12.73
C THR A 60 11.67 -8.52 13.98
N MET A 61 10.56 -9.10 14.45
CA MET A 61 10.60 -10.05 15.58
C MET A 61 11.45 -11.29 15.27
N ASN A 62 11.36 -11.86 14.08
CA ASN A 62 12.23 -12.98 13.67
C ASN A 62 13.72 -12.58 13.67
N GLU A 63 14.05 -11.43 13.09
CA GLU A 63 15.42 -10.90 13.07
C GLU A 63 15.95 -10.64 14.50
N THR A 64 15.09 -10.12 15.39
CA THR A 64 15.41 -9.92 16.80
C THR A 64 15.62 -11.24 17.55
N LEU A 65 14.85 -12.29 17.25
CA LEU A 65 15.05 -13.63 17.83
C LEU A 65 16.40 -14.22 17.42
N GLU A 66 16.81 -14.06 16.15
CA GLU A 66 18.13 -14.49 15.67
C GLU A 66 19.26 -13.71 16.37
N ALA A 67 19.12 -12.39 16.49
CA ALA A 67 20.08 -11.55 17.19
C ALA A 67 20.20 -11.94 18.68
N MET A 68 19.06 -12.23 19.33
CA MET A 68 19.03 -12.68 20.71
C MET A 68 19.78 -14.01 20.89
N GLN A 69 19.55 -14.99 20.00
CA GLN A 69 20.31 -16.25 20.03
C GLN A 69 21.81 -15.98 19.87
N ALA A 70 22.22 -15.12 18.94
CA ALA A 70 23.62 -14.77 18.74
C ALA A 70 24.25 -14.15 20.00
N SER A 71 23.54 -13.23 20.67
CA SER A 71 23.99 -12.65 21.95
C SER A 71 24.08 -13.69 23.06
N LEU A 72 23.16 -14.66 23.12
CA LEU A 72 23.20 -15.75 24.09
C LEU A 72 24.39 -16.68 23.85
N TYR A 73 24.63 -17.10 22.60
CA TYR A 73 25.84 -17.86 22.26
C TYR A 73 27.11 -17.09 22.62
N ARG A 74 27.14 -15.77 22.39
CA ARG A 74 28.26 -14.90 22.80
C ARG A 74 28.44 -14.90 24.32
N ALA A 75 27.36 -14.76 25.08
CA ALA A 75 27.40 -14.80 26.54
C ALA A 75 27.89 -16.16 27.07
N ILE A 76 27.53 -17.26 26.42
CA ILE A 76 27.96 -18.61 26.81
C ILE A 76 29.44 -18.87 26.44
N SER A 77 29.91 -18.35 25.31
CA SER A 77 31.19 -18.79 24.73
C SER A 77 32.41 -18.08 25.32
N TYR A 78 32.31 -16.81 25.68
CA TYR A 78 33.47 -16.01 26.13
C TYR A 78 33.84 -16.25 27.59
N ASP A 79 35.13 -16.24 27.91
CA ASP A 79 35.65 -16.29 29.30
C ASP A 79 35.80 -14.88 29.90
N ALA A 80 35.93 -13.88 29.05
CA ALA A 80 36.14 -12.50 29.46
C ALA A 80 34.83 -11.93 30.04
N GLN A 81 34.89 -11.48 31.28
CA GLN A 81 33.71 -11.08 32.05
C GLN A 81 33.07 -9.78 31.51
N ASP A 82 33.88 -8.91 30.90
CA ASP A 82 33.44 -7.71 30.18
C ASP A 82 32.63 -8.06 28.92
N ILE A 83 33.14 -8.96 28.07
CA ILE A 83 32.46 -9.42 26.85
C ILE A 83 31.17 -10.18 27.20
N THR A 84 31.23 -11.01 28.25
CA THR A 84 30.06 -11.75 28.75
C THR A 84 28.98 -10.79 29.28
N GLY A 85 29.38 -9.77 30.04
CA GLY A 85 28.47 -8.73 30.54
C GLY A 85 27.81 -7.93 29.42
N GLU A 86 28.56 -7.56 28.39
CA GLU A 86 28.02 -6.88 27.19
C GLU A 86 27.00 -7.77 26.46
N ALA A 87 27.34 -9.04 26.24
CA ALA A 87 26.46 -10.02 25.60
C ALA A 87 25.15 -10.23 26.36
N ILE A 88 25.22 -10.28 27.70
CA ILE A 88 24.03 -10.38 28.56
C ILE A 88 23.14 -9.14 28.41
N SER A 89 23.74 -7.94 28.42
CA SER A 89 23.02 -6.69 28.22
C SER A 89 22.33 -6.65 26.86
N GLU A 90 23.04 -7.05 25.80
CA GLU A 90 22.51 -7.09 24.44
C GLU A 90 21.34 -8.07 24.31
N ALA A 91 21.46 -9.28 24.87
CA ALA A 91 20.37 -10.26 24.87
C ALA A 91 19.11 -9.72 25.57
N ARG A 92 19.25 -9.07 26.74
CA ARG A 92 18.11 -8.47 27.44
C ARG A 92 17.48 -7.33 26.63
N ASN A 93 18.29 -6.52 25.95
CA ASN A 93 17.79 -5.49 25.06
C ASN A 93 16.97 -6.06 23.89
N GLN A 94 17.38 -7.19 23.31
CA GLN A 94 16.57 -7.88 22.30
C GLN A 94 15.22 -8.33 22.87
N GLY A 95 15.18 -8.81 24.12
CA GLY A 95 13.94 -9.13 24.82
C GLY A 95 12.98 -7.92 24.91
N THR A 96 13.51 -6.75 25.27
CA THR A 96 12.72 -5.50 25.28
C THR A 96 12.18 -5.16 23.89
N ILE A 97 13.00 -5.29 22.85
CA ILE A 97 12.57 -5.03 21.46
C ILE A 97 11.44 -5.99 21.05
N LEU A 98 11.51 -7.27 21.43
CA LEU A 98 10.43 -8.23 21.17
C LEU A 98 9.10 -7.80 21.82
N GLN A 99 9.14 -7.33 23.06
CA GLN A 99 7.96 -6.84 23.77
C GLN A 99 7.38 -5.57 23.11
N GLU A 100 8.24 -4.65 22.65
CA GLU A 100 7.80 -3.47 21.90
C GLU A 100 7.15 -3.84 20.57
N GLN A 101 7.70 -4.82 19.85
CA GLN A 101 7.12 -5.28 18.58
C GLN A 101 5.81 -6.04 18.82
N LEU A 102 5.72 -6.87 19.87
CA LEU A 102 4.48 -7.53 20.26
C LEU A 102 3.37 -6.51 20.56
N ALA A 103 3.68 -5.44 21.31
CA ALA A 103 2.72 -4.36 21.58
C ALA A 103 2.22 -3.68 20.30
N ARG A 104 3.09 -3.51 19.29
CA ARG A 104 2.70 -2.99 17.97
C ARG A 104 1.78 -3.96 17.21
N LEU A 105 2.05 -5.26 17.31
CA LEU A 105 1.23 -6.30 16.70
C LEU A 105 -0.19 -6.32 17.33
N ILE A 106 -0.27 -6.18 18.67
CA ILE A 106 -1.53 -6.10 19.42
C ILE A 106 -2.34 -4.85 19.06
N GLN A 107 -1.69 -3.70 18.87
CA GLN A 107 -2.37 -2.45 18.51
C GLN A 107 -2.97 -2.48 17.11
N ASN A 108 -2.48 -3.37 16.24
CA ASN A 108 -2.91 -3.46 14.86
C ASN A 108 -3.32 -4.89 14.49
N PRO A 109 -4.32 -5.47 15.19
CA PRO A 109 -4.67 -6.87 15.03
C PRO A 109 -5.42 -7.02 13.71
N SER A 110 -4.67 -7.33 12.65
CA SER A 110 -5.22 -7.70 11.36
C SER A 110 -5.70 -9.17 11.33
N GLY A 111 -5.64 -9.88 12.48
CA GLY A 111 -5.73 -11.34 12.55
C GLY A 111 -6.27 -11.90 13.87
N ASP A 112 -6.13 -13.22 13.97
CA ASP A 112 -6.69 -14.09 15.01
C ASP A 112 -6.15 -13.77 16.41
N MET A 113 -7.03 -13.30 17.30
CA MET A 113 -6.69 -12.97 18.68
C MET A 113 -6.15 -14.17 19.47
N GLU A 114 -6.54 -15.40 19.09
CA GLU A 114 -6.01 -16.62 19.71
C GLU A 114 -4.52 -16.80 19.37
N ALA A 115 -4.13 -16.52 18.13
CA ALA A 115 -2.75 -16.56 17.70
C ALA A 115 -1.89 -15.49 18.39
N ILE A 116 -2.44 -14.29 18.61
CA ILE A 116 -1.75 -13.21 19.35
C ILE A 116 -1.55 -13.60 20.82
N ALA A 117 -2.59 -14.16 21.47
CA ALA A 117 -2.50 -14.60 22.86
C ALA A 117 -1.49 -15.74 23.04
N LYS A 118 -1.41 -16.66 22.08
CA LYS A 118 -0.40 -17.72 22.08
C LYS A 118 1.01 -17.14 21.94
N LEU A 119 1.21 -16.23 21.00
CA LEU A 119 2.49 -15.55 20.78
C LEU A 119 2.96 -14.78 22.03
N GLU A 120 2.05 -14.10 22.73
CA GLU A 120 2.34 -13.42 24.00
C GLU A 120 2.79 -14.39 25.09
N ASN A 121 2.09 -15.52 25.23
CA ASN A 121 2.46 -16.56 26.19
C ASN A 121 3.84 -17.15 25.87
N ASP A 122 4.11 -17.49 24.61
CA ASP A 122 5.35 -18.14 24.20
C ASP A 122 6.54 -17.17 24.30
N LEU A 123 6.35 -15.87 24.04
CA LEU A 123 7.37 -14.85 24.29
C LEU A 123 7.64 -14.63 25.78
N SER A 124 6.61 -14.69 26.64
CA SER A 124 6.78 -14.61 28.10
C SER A 124 7.57 -15.82 28.63
N GLU A 125 7.28 -17.00 28.10
CA GLU A 125 8.03 -18.20 28.41
C GLU A 125 9.48 -18.12 27.91
N LEU A 126 9.69 -17.58 26.71
CA LEU A 126 11.00 -17.36 26.13
C LEU A 126 11.85 -16.42 26.99
N GLU A 127 11.28 -15.32 27.48
CA GLU A 127 11.96 -14.37 28.37
C GLU A 127 12.46 -15.06 29.66
N ARG A 128 11.60 -15.87 30.28
CA ARG A 128 11.97 -16.64 31.48
C ARG A 128 13.11 -17.61 31.20
N ARG A 129 13.06 -18.33 30.07
CA ARG A 129 14.08 -19.32 29.68
C ARG A 129 15.39 -18.63 29.29
N GLN A 130 15.31 -17.48 28.62
CA GLN A 130 16.46 -16.63 28.31
C GLN A 130 17.19 -16.21 29.59
N GLU A 131 16.47 -15.70 30.60
CA GLU A 131 17.11 -15.26 31.84
C GLU A 131 17.83 -16.41 32.55
N GLN A 132 17.27 -17.62 32.51
CA GLN A 132 17.94 -18.80 33.06
C GLN A 132 19.27 -19.11 32.34
N VAL A 133 19.32 -19.00 31.01
CA VAL A 133 20.57 -19.14 30.22
C VAL A 133 21.58 -18.07 30.61
N LEU A 134 21.14 -16.81 30.73
CA LEU A 134 22.01 -15.68 31.08
C LEU A 134 22.59 -15.83 32.50
N VAL A 135 21.81 -16.33 33.47
CA VAL A 135 22.28 -16.61 34.82
C VAL A 135 23.34 -17.70 34.82
N LEU A 136 23.14 -18.80 34.07
CA LEU A 136 24.14 -19.87 33.94
C LEU A 136 25.42 -19.37 33.26
N ALA A 137 25.29 -18.57 32.20
CA ALA A 137 26.42 -17.95 31.51
C ALA A 137 27.21 -17.01 32.43
N ALA A 138 26.53 -16.16 33.21
CA ALA A 138 27.16 -15.26 34.18
C ALA A 138 27.89 -16.00 35.31
N GLN A 139 27.47 -17.22 35.64
CA GLN A 139 28.13 -18.11 36.60
C GLN A 139 29.29 -18.92 35.98
N ASN A 140 29.64 -18.65 34.72
CA ASN A 140 30.63 -19.38 33.94
C ASN A 140 30.30 -20.88 33.76
N LYS A 141 29.01 -21.24 33.85
CA LYS A 141 28.52 -22.62 33.67
C LYS A 141 28.16 -22.89 32.21
N LYS A 142 29.15 -22.79 31.32
CA LYS A 142 28.95 -22.76 29.86
C LYS A 142 28.20 -23.98 29.33
N SER A 143 28.62 -25.18 29.72
CA SER A 143 27.99 -26.43 29.25
C SER A 143 26.56 -26.57 29.75
N GLU A 144 26.27 -26.16 30.98
CA GLU A 144 24.91 -26.17 31.53
C GLU A 144 24.04 -25.13 30.83
N ALA A 145 24.58 -23.94 30.56
CA ALA A 145 23.88 -22.87 29.86
C ALA A 145 23.51 -23.29 28.42
N LEU A 146 24.46 -23.92 27.70
CA LEU A 146 24.24 -24.40 26.35
C LEU A 146 23.19 -25.52 26.32
N ALA A 147 23.34 -26.55 27.16
CA ALA A 147 22.37 -27.64 27.24
C ALA A 147 20.96 -27.14 27.61
N TYR A 148 20.87 -26.21 28.57
CA TYR A 148 19.59 -25.60 28.91
C TYR A 148 19.00 -24.85 27.72
N MET A 149 19.80 -24.05 27.01
CA MET A 149 19.34 -23.32 25.84
C MET A 149 18.81 -24.25 24.73
N GLU A 150 19.55 -25.31 24.42
CA GLU A 150 19.19 -26.30 23.39
C GLU A 150 17.90 -27.05 23.75
N ASP A 151 17.79 -27.54 24.98
CA ASP A 151 16.67 -28.38 25.40
C ASP A 151 15.41 -27.57 25.72
N ASN A 152 15.58 -26.32 26.15
CA ASN A 152 14.49 -25.54 26.73
C ASN A 152 14.16 -24.28 25.92
N GLN A 153 15.15 -23.54 25.43
CA GLN A 153 14.89 -22.24 24.81
C GLN A 153 14.68 -22.34 23.30
N ILE A 154 15.54 -23.07 22.58
CA ILE A 154 15.47 -23.21 21.12
C ILE A 154 14.10 -23.71 20.64
N PRO A 155 13.47 -24.74 21.25
CA PRO A 155 12.15 -25.20 20.83
C PRO A 155 11.06 -24.12 20.94
N VAL A 156 11.15 -23.26 21.95
CA VAL A 156 10.22 -22.12 22.12
C VAL A 156 10.47 -21.07 21.04
N ILE A 157 11.73 -20.79 20.69
CA ILE A 157 12.04 -19.85 19.61
C ILE A 157 11.51 -20.38 18.27
N GLU A 158 11.68 -21.66 17.97
CA GLU A 158 11.15 -22.28 16.74
C GLU A 158 9.62 -22.23 16.68
N ALA A 159 8.94 -22.43 17.83
CA ALA A 159 7.50 -22.28 17.94
C ALA A 159 7.06 -20.83 17.64
N VAL A 160 7.69 -19.86 18.29
CA VAL A 160 7.44 -18.42 18.06
C VAL A 160 7.67 -18.04 16.60
N GLN A 161 8.77 -18.49 15.98
CA GLN A 161 9.04 -18.22 14.56
C GLN A 161 7.99 -18.82 13.63
N THR A 162 7.51 -20.03 13.95
CA THR A 162 6.44 -20.71 13.22
C THR A 162 5.12 -19.95 13.34
N GLU A 163 4.81 -19.41 14.52
CA GLU A 163 3.63 -18.56 14.74
C GLU A 163 3.72 -17.24 13.99
N LEU A 164 4.88 -16.58 14.04
CA LEU A 164 5.15 -15.35 13.28
C LEU A 164 4.97 -15.56 11.76
N ALA A 165 5.29 -16.76 11.25
CA ALA A 165 5.05 -17.09 9.84
C ALA A 165 3.56 -17.07 9.45
N GLN A 166 2.65 -17.37 10.39
CA GLN A 166 1.21 -17.29 10.17
C GLN A 166 0.72 -15.86 9.97
N PHE A 167 1.42 -14.86 10.50
CA PHE A 167 1.14 -13.44 10.23
C PHE A 167 1.76 -12.96 8.91
N ILE A 168 2.94 -13.48 8.56
CA ILE A 168 3.71 -13.07 7.37
C ILE A 168 3.06 -13.57 6.06
N LEU A 169 2.58 -14.81 6.02
CA LEU A 169 2.09 -15.43 4.77
C LEU A 169 0.80 -14.77 4.24
N PRO A 170 -0.26 -14.58 5.06
CA PRO A 170 -1.45 -13.86 4.63
C PRO A 170 -1.13 -12.41 4.27
N ALA A 171 -0.28 -11.74 5.06
CA ALA A 171 0.11 -10.37 4.78
C ALA A 171 0.84 -10.21 3.43
N LYS A 172 1.71 -11.16 3.06
CA LYS A 172 2.35 -11.22 1.73
C LYS A 172 1.35 -11.45 0.60
N ALA A 173 0.34 -12.29 0.82
CA ALA A 173 -0.71 -12.55 -0.18
C ALA A 173 -1.56 -11.29 -0.40
N THR A 174 -2.00 -10.65 0.69
CA THR A 174 -2.79 -9.41 0.67
C THR A 174 -2.01 -8.25 0.04
N GLU A 175 -0.70 -8.12 0.32
CA GLU A 175 0.20 -7.18 -0.34
C GLU A 175 0.21 -7.35 -1.87
N ARG A 176 0.35 -8.57 -2.37
CA ARG A 176 0.35 -8.86 -3.81
C ARG A 176 -1.01 -8.53 -4.42
N GLU A 177 -2.10 -8.91 -3.76
CA GLU A 177 -3.45 -8.62 -4.22
C GLU A 177 -3.73 -7.11 -4.31
N LEU A 178 -3.34 -6.35 -3.29
CA LEU A 178 -3.44 -4.89 -3.24
C LEU A 178 -2.60 -4.24 -4.35
N MET A 179 -1.38 -4.73 -4.58
CA MET A 179 -0.52 -4.21 -5.63
C MET A 179 -1.11 -4.48 -7.03
N ASP A 180 -1.68 -5.68 -7.23
CA ASP A 180 -2.36 -6.04 -8.47
C ASP A 180 -3.67 -5.25 -8.68
N SER A 181 -4.45 -5.02 -7.62
CA SER A 181 -5.67 -4.20 -7.70
C SER A 181 -5.36 -2.73 -7.99
N LEU A 182 -4.29 -2.18 -7.43
CA LEU A 182 -3.80 -0.84 -7.75
C LEU A 182 -3.40 -0.74 -9.23
N ARG A 183 -2.60 -1.70 -9.73
CA ARG A 183 -2.22 -1.77 -11.16
C ARG A 183 -3.43 -1.89 -12.08
N ARG A 184 -4.41 -2.72 -11.72
CA ARG A 184 -5.67 -2.86 -12.48
C ARG A 184 -6.46 -1.55 -12.50
N THR A 185 -6.59 -0.89 -11.36
CA THR A 185 -7.31 0.40 -11.23
C THR A 185 -6.66 1.47 -12.10
N GLN A 186 -5.33 1.61 -12.01
CA GLN A 186 -4.57 2.55 -12.82
C GLN A 186 -4.70 2.25 -14.32
N ARG A 187 -4.56 0.98 -14.73
CA ARG A 187 -4.73 0.57 -16.13
C ARG A 187 -6.12 0.91 -16.66
N ASN A 188 -7.17 0.61 -15.90
CA ASN A 188 -8.54 0.89 -16.31
C ASN A 188 -8.80 2.40 -16.43
N ALA A 189 -8.27 3.21 -15.51
CA ALA A 189 -8.37 4.67 -15.59
C ALA A 189 -7.68 5.22 -16.85
N ILE A 190 -6.48 4.72 -17.19
CA ILE A 190 -5.76 5.10 -18.41
C ILE A 190 -6.56 4.73 -19.65
N ILE A 191 -7.06 3.49 -19.75
CA ILE A 191 -7.86 3.04 -20.89
C ILE A 191 -9.09 3.94 -21.06
N LEU A 192 -9.78 4.26 -19.97
CA LEU A 192 -10.99 5.06 -20.01
C LEU A 192 -10.69 6.51 -20.42
N LEU A 193 -9.60 7.11 -19.91
CA LEU A 193 -9.14 8.45 -20.31
C LEU A 193 -8.71 8.50 -21.79
N VAL A 194 -7.98 7.49 -22.27
CA VAL A 194 -7.59 7.39 -23.68
C VAL A 194 -8.82 7.25 -24.57
N SER A 195 -9.80 6.43 -24.16
CA SER A 195 -11.06 6.27 -24.90
C SER A 195 -11.84 7.59 -24.98
N LEU A 196 -11.92 8.33 -23.86
CA LEU A 196 -12.55 9.65 -23.82
C LEU A 196 -11.82 10.66 -24.72
N GLY A 197 -10.49 10.64 -24.71
CA GLY A 197 -9.66 11.48 -25.56
C GLY A 197 -9.89 11.19 -27.03
N ALA A 198 -9.89 9.90 -27.42
CA ALA A 198 -10.15 9.48 -28.80
C ALA A 198 -11.53 9.92 -29.29
N VAL A 199 -12.57 9.72 -28.46
CA VAL A 199 -13.93 10.20 -28.74
C VAL A 199 -13.96 11.72 -28.91
N SER A 200 -13.28 12.46 -28.03
CA SER A 200 -13.21 13.93 -28.10
C SER A 200 -12.55 14.42 -29.39
N VAL A 201 -11.48 13.78 -29.84
CA VAL A 201 -10.79 14.13 -31.10
C VAL A 201 -11.70 13.88 -32.31
N LEU A 202 -12.45 12.78 -32.32
CA LEU A 202 -13.40 12.48 -33.40
C LEU A 202 -14.52 13.54 -33.49
N PHE A 203 -15.06 13.98 -32.36
CA PHE A 203 -16.04 15.07 -32.32
C PHE A 203 -15.45 16.38 -32.82
N ALA A 204 -14.25 16.77 -32.36
CA ALA A 204 -13.59 17.98 -32.80
C ALA A 204 -13.30 17.98 -34.32
N ALA A 205 -12.85 16.85 -34.87
CA ALA A 205 -12.62 16.70 -36.30
C ALA A 205 -13.92 16.81 -37.12
N ARG A 206 -14.99 16.16 -36.66
CA ARG A 206 -16.34 16.25 -37.27
C ARG A 206 -16.84 17.69 -37.29
N ASP A 207 -16.79 18.37 -36.15
CA ASP A 207 -17.32 19.73 -36.01
C ASP A 207 -16.46 20.74 -36.78
N GLY A 208 -15.13 20.58 -36.76
CA GLY A 208 -14.20 21.37 -37.57
C GLY A 208 -14.48 21.24 -39.07
N ALA A 209 -14.70 20.02 -39.56
CA ALA A 209 -15.07 19.79 -40.96
C ALA A 209 -16.43 20.42 -41.32
N TYR A 210 -17.41 20.36 -40.41
CA TYR A 210 -18.72 20.99 -40.59
C TYR A 210 -18.63 22.52 -40.65
N ILE A 211 -17.91 23.15 -39.73
CA ILE A 211 -17.71 24.61 -39.70
C ILE A 211 -16.96 25.07 -40.95
N TRP A 212 -15.92 24.34 -41.35
CA TRP A 212 -15.16 24.66 -42.57
C TRP A 212 -16.02 24.60 -43.84
N ARG A 213 -16.92 23.62 -43.94
CA ARG A 213 -17.89 23.51 -45.04
C ARG A 213 -18.84 24.70 -45.08
N LEU A 214 -19.40 25.07 -43.93
CA LEU A 214 -20.26 26.25 -43.77
C LEU A 214 -19.55 27.55 -44.12
N TYR A 215 -18.32 27.73 -43.67
CA TYR A 215 -17.50 28.90 -43.97
C TYR A 215 -17.22 29.03 -45.48
N ARG A 216 -16.88 27.93 -46.15
CA ARG A 216 -16.68 27.88 -47.60
C ARG A 216 -17.94 28.27 -48.37
N GLU A 217 -19.09 27.75 -47.95
CA GLU A 217 -20.39 28.02 -48.60
C GLU A 217 -20.83 29.48 -48.43
N SER A 218 -20.46 30.12 -47.30
CA SER A 218 -20.68 31.55 -47.06
C SER A 218 -19.81 32.45 -47.96
N ARG A 219 -18.55 32.08 -48.22
CA ARG A 219 -17.64 32.83 -49.12
C ARG A 219 -17.98 32.71 -50.61
N GLY A 220 -18.78 31.72 -50.98
CA GLY A 220 -19.22 31.51 -52.38
C GLY A 220 -20.40 32.39 -52.82
N LYS A 221 -21.01 33.17 -51.90
CA LYS A 221 -22.07 34.11 -52.26
C LYS A 221 -21.49 35.53 -52.38
N PRO A 222 -21.56 36.19 -53.54
CA PRO A 222 -21.12 37.58 -53.66
C PRO A 222 -21.98 38.46 -52.76
N PHE A 223 -21.35 39.40 -52.04
CA PHE A 223 -22.05 40.51 -51.40
C PHE A 223 -22.93 41.15 -52.47
N GLY A 224 -24.24 41.03 -52.31
CA GLY A 224 -25.21 41.60 -53.23
C GLY A 224 -24.88 43.07 -53.45
N SER A 225 -24.51 43.39 -54.67
CA SER A 225 -24.41 44.74 -55.20
C SER A 225 -25.66 45.49 -54.80
N ALA A 226 -25.50 46.58 -54.05
CA ALA A 226 -26.50 47.62 -53.94
C ALA A 226 -26.78 48.13 -55.36
N GLN A 227 -27.82 47.60 -55.99
CA GLN A 227 -28.41 48.18 -57.19
C GLN A 227 -29.13 49.45 -56.71
N MET A 228 -28.52 50.60 -56.99
CA MET A 228 -29.25 51.86 -57.06
C MET A 228 -30.34 51.72 -58.13
N LYS A 229 -31.59 51.85 -57.71
CA LYS A 229 -32.67 52.51 -58.45
C LYS A 229 -33.74 52.95 -57.45
#